data_AF-A0A817UU08-F1
#
_entry.id   AF-A0A817UU08-F1
#
_cell.length_a   1.000
_cell.length_b   1.000
_cell.length_c   1.000
_cell.angle_alpha   90.00
_cell.angle_beta   90.00
_cell.angle_gamma   90.00
#
_symmetry.space_group_name_H-M   'P 1'
#
loop_
_entity.id
_entity.type
_entity.pdbx_description
1 polymer ?
#
loop_
_entity_poly.entity_id
_entity_poly.type
_entity_poly.pdbx_seq_one_letter_code
_entity_poly.pdbx_strand_id
1 'polypeptide(L)'
;MDTISDDEFLYFGSMLTNFAYHSGSIHLSHFDSVNELQFHSLNNEFIQHSTTSIPMDIEAKQLILPCMPTNFIEIPTLGDNLKSINDDFCRPLIKTELSSRLKGIISGVRSALIKCNSTKWYRLKGCGDNTDGFSIKPISQSDTKLTIRGCAFLHTTHRELFMTYYISQLLAPHKIQCANSSVGWFEYKLENETFDNIITSDIPIVQDKNINQWPNTLRCCILMETLGNKRLSDHVLFGIEQLLCMIISHDKTHPVNQSNLISLFPSERLTKSDENNEKLIPLSTWFALLTNILQPVDYLKSNWLHSSSYLSEEVPADMDGDQWRNLWKVNILILNKYLQTKQPLSDLLCLLYKRFGFECGSILGLMHYHRISWGTYKDELGMHCNAHPNNLVIKLSTPASSFLLAPLDFDMSFTETGYLPNIYNNQLFDEIIKLELSAFQLTLGGDSQASSGVTVWVEMPDNEWTSARWLLRDIMLNEFNRVYLETIQNGSTIKTSESFSNEQNNAVQSLIRLALMKTMKEIG
;
A
#
# COMPACT_ATOMS: atom_id res chain seq x y z
N MET A 1 -20.77 -1.30 -16.02
CA MET A 1 -20.16 -1.30 -14.68
C MET A 1 -21.30 -1.35 -13.69
N ASP A 2 -21.32 -2.31 -12.78
CA ASP A 2 -22.31 -2.32 -11.69
C ASP A 2 -22.24 -1.01 -10.89
N THR A 3 -23.32 -0.65 -10.21
CA THR A 3 -23.34 0.55 -9.37
C THR A 3 -22.26 0.44 -8.29
N ILE A 4 -21.24 1.30 -8.37
CA ILE A 4 -20.23 1.51 -7.35
C ILE A 4 -20.81 2.52 -6.37
N SER A 5 -20.87 2.17 -5.09
CA SER A 5 -21.33 3.10 -4.05
C SER A 5 -20.29 4.20 -3.81
N ASP A 6 -20.71 5.33 -3.25
CA ASP A 6 -19.78 6.44 -2.95
C ASP A 6 -18.68 6.01 -1.97
N ASP A 7 -19.02 5.16 -0.99
CA ASP A 7 -18.07 4.57 -0.04
C ASP A 7 -17.05 3.67 -0.78
N GLU A 8 -17.47 2.89 -1.78
CA GLU A 8 -16.53 2.12 -2.59
C GLU A 8 -15.63 3.02 -3.43
N PHE A 9 -16.15 4.07 -4.06
CA PHE A 9 -15.30 5.04 -4.77
C PHE A 9 -14.24 5.65 -3.86
N LEU A 10 -14.59 5.92 -2.60
CA LEU A 10 -13.67 6.50 -1.64
C LEU A 10 -12.52 5.54 -1.28
N TYR A 11 -12.80 4.26 -1.07
CA TYR A 11 -11.83 3.25 -0.62
C TYR A 11 -11.07 2.54 -1.76
N PHE A 12 -11.64 2.53 -2.96
CA PHE A 12 -11.05 1.88 -4.13
C PHE A 12 -10.47 2.87 -5.14
N GLY A 13 -10.95 4.13 -5.17
CA GLY A 13 -10.48 5.20 -6.05
C GLY A 13 -11.57 5.69 -7.01
N SER A 14 -11.35 6.83 -7.64
CA SER A 14 -12.35 7.52 -8.49
C SER A 14 -11.97 7.61 -9.96
N MET A 15 -10.71 7.40 -10.31
CA MET A 15 -10.23 7.50 -11.69
C MET A 15 -10.53 6.22 -12.48
N LEU A 16 -11.32 6.34 -13.54
CA LEU A 16 -11.69 5.23 -14.40
C LEU A 16 -10.63 4.94 -15.47
N THR A 17 -10.52 3.67 -15.87
CA THR A 17 -9.74 3.21 -17.04
C THR A 17 -10.57 2.20 -17.84
N ASN A 18 -10.35 2.15 -19.16
CA ASN A 18 -10.98 1.18 -20.04
C ASN A 18 -10.09 -0.06 -20.18
N PHE A 19 -10.71 -1.21 -20.44
CA PHE A 19 -9.99 -2.46 -20.73
C PHE A 19 -10.31 -3.00 -22.12
N ALA A 20 -9.27 -3.56 -22.73
CA ALA A 20 -9.33 -4.36 -23.95
C ALA A 20 -8.96 -5.81 -23.64
N TYR A 21 -9.43 -6.73 -24.47
CA TYR A 21 -8.88 -8.07 -24.54
C TYR A 21 -7.51 -8.07 -25.21
N HIS A 22 -6.63 -8.95 -24.75
CA HIS A 22 -5.33 -9.22 -25.32
C HIS A 22 -5.16 -10.73 -25.55
N SER A 23 -4.39 -11.14 -26.56
CA SER A 23 -4.04 -12.54 -26.79
C SER A 23 -3.18 -13.11 -25.67
N GLY A 24 -3.36 -14.41 -25.38
CA GLY A 24 -2.63 -15.09 -24.33
C GLY A 24 -3.45 -16.10 -23.56
N SER A 25 -2.87 -16.59 -22.47
CA SER A 25 -3.45 -17.65 -21.64
C SER A 25 -3.80 -17.15 -20.25
N ILE A 26 -4.78 -17.80 -19.64
CA ILE A 26 -5.22 -17.56 -18.27
C ILE A 26 -4.89 -18.79 -17.46
N HIS A 27 -4.37 -18.55 -16.27
CA HIS A 27 -3.97 -19.59 -15.34
C HIS A 27 -4.61 -19.33 -13.99
N LEU A 28 -5.20 -20.35 -13.40
CA LEU A 28 -5.73 -20.30 -12.04
C LEU A 28 -4.71 -20.87 -11.06
N SER A 29 -4.44 -20.12 -10.00
CA SER A 29 -3.55 -20.58 -8.93
C SER A 29 -4.28 -21.55 -8.00
N HIS A 30 -3.60 -22.61 -7.60
CA HIS A 30 -4.08 -23.55 -6.60
C HIS A 30 -3.03 -23.82 -5.55
N PHE A 31 -3.45 -23.76 -4.30
CA PHE A 31 -2.59 -24.02 -3.16
C PHE A 31 -3.31 -25.01 -2.24
N ASP A 32 -2.90 -26.28 -2.28
CA ASP A 32 -3.45 -27.32 -1.40
C ASP A 32 -3.01 -27.13 0.06
N SER A 33 -1.81 -26.58 0.26
CA SER A 33 -1.23 -26.39 1.57
C SER A 33 -0.12 -25.34 1.52
N VAL A 34 0.18 -24.80 2.70
CA VAL A 34 1.40 -24.05 2.93
C VAL A 34 2.55 -25.07 3.00
N ASN A 35 3.25 -25.28 1.90
CA ASN A 35 4.40 -26.18 1.86
C ASN A 35 5.63 -25.43 1.36
N GLU A 36 6.57 -25.16 2.27
CA GLU A 36 7.85 -24.51 1.94
C GLU A 36 8.71 -25.33 0.97
N LEU A 37 8.40 -26.62 0.73
CA LEU A 37 9.05 -27.41 -0.32
C LEU A 37 8.79 -26.85 -1.73
N GLN A 38 7.81 -25.95 -1.90
CA GLN A 38 7.59 -25.21 -3.14
C GLN A 38 8.68 -24.16 -3.44
N PHE A 39 9.53 -23.82 -2.45
CA PHE A 39 10.77 -23.09 -2.69
C PHE A 39 11.81 -24.03 -3.31
N HIS A 40 11.60 -24.46 -4.55
CA HIS A 40 12.55 -25.32 -5.26
C HIS A 40 13.90 -24.63 -5.44
N SER A 41 15.02 -25.33 -5.24
CA SER A 41 16.34 -24.87 -5.67
C SER A 41 16.44 -25.02 -7.20
N LEU A 42 15.87 -24.08 -7.95
CA LEU A 42 16.22 -23.96 -9.36
C LEU A 42 17.70 -23.54 -9.43
N ASN A 43 18.51 -24.39 -10.06
CA ASN A 43 19.94 -24.21 -10.29
C ASN A 43 20.26 -22.78 -10.79
N ASN A 44 21.50 -22.35 -10.54
CA ASN A 44 22.11 -21.04 -10.85
C ASN A 44 21.84 -20.43 -12.26
N GLU A 45 21.20 -21.14 -13.20
CA GLU A 45 20.90 -20.66 -14.55
C GLU A 45 19.92 -19.48 -14.56
N PHE A 46 18.85 -19.47 -13.74
CA PHE A 46 17.89 -18.37 -13.77
C PHE A 46 18.46 -17.05 -13.21
N ILE A 47 19.40 -17.15 -12.25
CA ILE A 47 20.11 -15.99 -11.68
C ILE A 47 21.12 -15.42 -12.68
N GLN A 48 21.72 -16.25 -13.55
CA GLN A 48 22.53 -15.75 -14.67
C GLN A 48 21.67 -15.07 -15.76
N HIS A 49 20.40 -15.48 -15.89
CA HIS A 49 19.50 -14.94 -16.91
C HIS A 49 18.86 -13.59 -16.58
N SER A 50 18.81 -13.14 -15.32
CA SER A 50 18.46 -11.75 -15.01
C SER A 50 19.54 -10.74 -15.47
N THR A 51 20.71 -11.25 -15.86
CA THR A 51 21.80 -10.53 -16.53
C THR A 51 22.07 -11.04 -17.95
N THR A 52 21.10 -11.68 -18.65
CA THR A 52 21.35 -12.09 -20.04
C THR A 52 21.67 -10.89 -20.93
N SER A 53 22.95 -10.64 -21.13
CA SER A 53 23.48 -10.10 -22.37
C SER A 53 23.24 -11.18 -23.42
N ILE A 54 22.26 -10.98 -24.29
CA ILE A 54 22.23 -11.74 -25.54
C ILE A 54 23.42 -11.22 -26.36
N PRO A 55 24.43 -12.04 -26.68
CA PRO A 55 25.55 -11.57 -27.48
C PRO A 55 25.06 -11.45 -28.92
N MET A 56 24.63 -10.25 -29.30
CA MET A 56 24.66 -9.79 -30.68
C MET A 56 25.59 -8.59 -30.72
N ASP A 57 26.58 -8.65 -31.61
CA ASP A 57 27.48 -7.55 -31.90
C ASP A 57 26.70 -6.26 -32.14
N ILE A 58 27.23 -5.14 -31.59
CA ILE A 58 26.69 -3.77 -31.48
C ILE A 58 25.89 -3.52 -30.19
N GLU A 59 26.50 -2.79 -29.24
CA GLU A 59 25.87 -2.16 -28.04
C GLU A 59 24.59 -2.86 -27.54
N ALA A 60 24.72 -4.12 -27.09
CA ALA A 60 23.57 -4.94 -26.76
C ALA A 60 22.73 -4.30 -25.65
N LYS A 61 21.51 -3.89 -26.00
CA LYS A 61 20.52 -3.42 -25.02
C LYS A 61 20.21 -4.54 -24.04
N GLN A 62 20.39 -4.27 -22.76
CA GLN A 62 20.13 -5.17 -21.66
C GLN A 62 18.76 -4.85 -21.05
N LEU A 63 17.88 -5.85 -20.99
CA LEU A 63 16.65 -5.74 -20.23
C LEU A 63 16.93 -6.03 -18.76
N ILE A 64 16.57 -5.10 -17.88
CA ILE A 64 16.71 -5.25 -16.43
C ILE A 64 15.34 -5.63 -15.86
N LEU A 65 15.32 -6.75 -15.15
CA LEU A 65 14.14 -7.27 -14.46
C LEU A 65 14.34 -7.12 -12.94
N PRO A 66 13.25 -6.93 -12.16
CA PRO A 66 13.33 -7.01 -10.71
C PRO A 66 13.92 -8.36 -10.29
N CYS A 67 14.94 -8.35 -9.45
CA CYS A 67 15.60 -9.55 -8.96
C CYS A 67 15.56 -9.55 -7.43
N MET A 68 15.23 -10.69 -6.85
CA MET A 68 15.15 -10.88 -5.40
C MET A 68 16.18 -11.93 -4.98
N PRO A 69 16.67 -11.89 -3.74
CA PRO A 69 17.71 -12.81 -3.28
C PRO A 69 17.12 -14.15 -2.87
N THR A 70 16.35 -14.80 -3.74
CA THR A 70 15.53 -15.94 -3.32
C THR A 70 15.25 -16.91 -4.46
N ASN A 71 15.08 -18.18 -4.09
CA ASN A 71 14.68 -19.25 -5.00
C ASN A 71 13.38 -18.91 -5.72
N PHE A 72 13.30 -19.24 -7.00
CA PHE A 72 12.06 -19.12 -7.76
C PHE A 72 10.95 -20.01 -7.19
N ILE A 73 9.71 -19.52 -7.22
CA ILE A 73 8.53 -20.27 -6.77
C ILE A 73 7.76 -20.70 -8.00
N GLU A 74 7.47 -21.99 -8.10
CA GLU A 74 6.60 -22.53 -9.13
C GLU A 74 5.20 -22.76 -8.56
N ILE A 75 4.17 -22.26 -9.26
CA ILE A 75 2.78 -22.46 -8.87
C ILE A 75 2.18 -23.54 -9.75
N PRO A 76 1.59 -24.61 -9.17
CA PRO A 76 0.82 -25.57 -9.95
C PRO A 76 -0.44 -24.89 -10.51
N THR A 77 -0.68 -25.09 -11.80
CA THR A 77 -1.90 -24.62 -12.45
C THR A 77 -3.04 -25.61 -12.17
N LEU A 78 -4.23 -25.10 -11.83
CA LEU A 78 -5.44 -25.87 -12.07
C LEU A 78 -5.54 -26.03 -13.58
N GLY A 79 -5.60 -27.27 -14.08
CA GLY A 79 -5.93 -27.53 -15.49
C GLY A 79 -7.26 -26.89 -15.90
N ASP A 80 -7.71 -27.12 -17.15
CA ASP A 80 -8.78 -26.39 -17.88
C ASP A 80 -10.18 -26.23 -17.22
N ASN A 81 -10.37 -26.55 -15.94
CA ASN A 81 -11.55 -26.24 -15.15
C ASN A 81 -11.69 -24.74 -14.82
N LEU A 82 -11.69 -23.89 -15.85
CA LEU A 82 -11.93 -22.43 -15.79
C LEU A 82 -13.36 -22.04 -15.39
N LYS A 83 -14.25 -23.01 -15.12
CA LYS A 83 -15.70 -22.80 -14.90
C LYS A 83 -16.06 -21.91 -13.70
N SER A 84 -15.10 -21.46 -12.89
CA SER A 84 -15.33 -20.67 -11.68
C SER A 84 -15.01 -19.18 -11.82
N ILE A 85 -14.39 -18.73 -12.91
CA ILE A 85 -14.07 -17.30 -13.09
C ILE A 85 -15.22 -16.57 -13.80
N ASN A 86 -15.44 -15.31 -13.45
CA ASN A 86 -16.33 -14.41 -14.18
C ASN A 86 -16.00 -14.36 -15.68
N ASP A 87 -17.02 -14.36 -16.53
CA ASP A 87 -16.91 -14.30 -18.00
C ASP A 87 -16.07 -13.12 -18.50
N ASP A 88 -16.03 -11.99 -17.79
CA ASP A 88 -15.20 -10.84 -18.15
C ASP A 88 -13.69 -11.15 -18.09
N PHE A 89 -13.28 -12.20 -17.37
CA PHE A 89 -11.89 -12.69 -17.30
C PHE A 89 -11.65 -13.93 -18.17
N CYS A 90 -12.50 -14.20 -19.16
CA CYS A 90 -12.29 -15.30 -20.11
C CYS A 90 -11.10 -15.10 -21.05
N ARG A 91 -10.51 -13.89 -21.08
CA ARG A 91 -9.27 -13.55 -21.81
C ARG A 91 -8.39 -12.61 -20.99
N PRO A 92 -7.07 -12.57 -21.25
CA PRO A 92 -6.19 -11.54 -20.71
C PRO A 92 -6.74 -10.13 -20.96
N LEU A 93 -6.69 -9.30 -19.93
CA LEU A 93 -7.17 -7.91 -19.97
C LEU A 93 -5.99 -6.94 -19.88
N ILE A 94 -6.01 -5.92 -20.74
CA ILE A 94 -5.03 -4.82 -20.74
C ILE A 94 -5.74 -3.46 -20.71
N LYS A 95 -5.17 -2.49 -20.00
CA LYS A 95 -5.65 -1.11 -20.01
C LYS A 95 -5.47 -0.49 -21.39
N THR A 96 -6.47 0.27 -21.82
CA THR A 96 -6.52 0.87 -23.16
C THR A 96 -7.12 2.28 -23.11
N GLU A 97 -6.75 3.11 -24.08
CA GLU A 97 -7.44 4.39 -24.32
C GLU A 97 -8.74 4.19 -25.11
N LEU A 98 -8.90 3.05 -25.78
CA LEU A 98 -10.09 2.73 -26.56
C LEU A 98 -11.33 2.66 -25.65
N SER A 99 -12.46 3.15 -26.17
CA SER A 99 -13.72 3.04 -25.45
C SER A 99 -14.12 1.57 -25.31
N SER A 100 -14.53 1.17 -24.10
CA SER A 100 -14.89 -0.20 -23.77
C SER A 100 -16.07 -0.23 -22.81
N ARG A 101 -16.93 -1.26 -22.92
CA ARG A 101 -17.95 -1.52 -21.89
C ARG A 101 -17.31 -1.92 -20.55
N LEU A 102 -16.14 -2.55 -20.61
CA LEU A 102 -15.42 -3.03 -19.43
C LEU A 102 -14.50 -1.91 -18.94
N LYS A 103 -14.82 -1.42 -17.75
CA LYS A 103 -14.11 -0.35 -17.08
C LYS A 103 -13.63 -0.84 -15.73
N GLY A 104 -12.55 -0.24 -15.24
CA GLY A 104 -12.10 -0.38 -13.87
C GLY A 104 -11.65 0.94 -13.27
N ILE A 105 -11.12 0.87 -12.06
CA ILE A 105 -10.53 1.99 -11.33
C ILE A 105 -9.00 1.86 -11.37
N ILE A 106 -8.30 2.95 -11.64
CA ILE A 106 -6.84 2.98 -11.65
C ILE A 106 -6.31 2.71 -10.23
N SER A 107 -5.29 1.86 -10.14
CA SER A 107 -4.62 1.50 -8.88
C SER A 107 -3.09 1.58 -9.08
N GLY A 108 -2.63 2.82 -9.23
CA GLY A 108 -1.27 3.13 -9.65
C GLY A 108 -1.01 2.82 -11.12
N VAL A 109 0.23 3.06 -11.56
CA VAL A 109 0.60 3.10 -12.98
C VAL A 109 0.36 1.78 -13.70
N ARG A 110 0.68 0.63 -13.09
CA ARG A 110 0.59 -0.70 -13.73
C ARG A 110 -0.57 -1.58 -13.25
N SER A 111 -1.45 -1.05 -12.41
CA SER A 111 -2.55 -1.84 -11.85
C SER A 111 -3.88 -1.14 -11.95
N ALA A 112 -4.94 -1.92 -11.90
CA ALA A 112 -6.31 -1.42 -11.87
C ALA A 112 -7.23 -2.44 -11.20
N LEU A 113 -8.42 -1.96 -10.82
CA LEU A 113 -9.42 -2.71 -10.09
C LEU A 113 -10.68 -2.83 -10.91
N ILE A 114 -11.25 -4.03 -11.01
CA ILE A 114 -12.50 -4.27 -11.70
C ILE A 114 -13.51 -4.81 -10.69
N LYS A 115 -14.71 -4.22 -10.66
CA LYS A 115 -15.84 -4.74 -9.89
C LYS A 115 -16.61 -5.71 -10.77
N CYS A 116 -16.78 -6.94 -10.31
CA CYS A 116 -17.49 -8.00 -11.02
C CYS A 116 -18.70 -8.48 -10.20
N ASN A 117 -19.81 -8.78 -10.87
CA ASN A 117 -21.03 -9.36 -10.29
C ASN A 117 -21.54 -8.59 -9.05
N SER A 118 -21.43 -7.27 -9.05
CA SER A 118 -21.87 -6.31 -8.03
C SER A 118 -21.29 -6.47 -6.62
N THR A 119 -20.49 -7.51 -6.34
CA THR A 119 -20.13 -7.90 -4.97
C THR A 119 -18.64 -8.02 -4.72
N LYS A 120 -17.82 -8.31 -5.74
CA LYS A 120 -16.39 -8.55 -5.57
C LYS A 120 -15.54 -7.60 -6.39
N TRP A 121 -14.43 -7.21 -5.80
CA TRP A 121 -13.38 -6.42 -6.43
C TRP A 121 -12.20 -7.31 -6.77
N TYR A 122 -11.71 -7.15 -8.00
CA TYR A 122 -10.54 -7.85 -8.51
C TYR A 122 -9.45 -6.84 -8.83
N ARG A 123 -8.22 -7.14 -8.41
CA ARG A 123 -7.02 -6.39 -8.70
C ARG A 123 -6.26 -7.08 -9.83
N LEU A 124 -5.94 -6.30 -10.86
CA LEU A 124 -5.10 -6.67 -11.98
C LEU A 124 -3.77 -5.92 -11.84
N LYS A 125 -2.69 -6.60 -11.47
CA LYS A 125 -1.35 -6.00 -11.32
C LYS A 125 -0.45 -6.45 -12.46
N GLY A 126 -0.07 -5.52 -13.33
CA GLY A 126 0.60 -5.81 -14.60
C GLY A 126 -0.33 -5.76 -15.83
N CYS A 127 -1.37 -4.94 -15.79
CA CYS A 127 -2.37 -4.80 -16.86
C CYS A 127 -2.11 -3.63 -17.81
N GLY A 128 -0.84 -3.26 -18.05
CA GLY A 128 -0.44 -2.15 -18.92
C GLY A 128 -0.44 -0.79 -18.21
N ASP A 129 -0.12 0.27 -18.95
CA ASP A 129 -0.02 1.66 -18.49
C ASP A 129 -0.87 2.63 -19.34
N ASN A 130 -1.99 2.14 -19.89
CA ASN A 130 -2.86 2.83 -20.86
C ASN A 130 -2.19 3.14 -22.21
N THR A 131 -1.15 2.40 -22.61
CA THR A 131 -0.46 2.62 -23.90
C THR A 131 -0.81 1.57 -24.96
N ASP A 132 -1.94 0.88 -24.80
CA ASP A 132 -2.37 -0.24 -25.67
C ASP A 132 -1.29 -1.33 -25.82
N GLY A 133 -0.54 -1.58 -24.75
CA GLY A 133 0.58 -2.52 -24.75
C GLY A 133 1.52 -2.31 -23.56
N PHE A 134 2.75 -2.80 -23.70
CA PHE A 134 3.81 -2.64 -22.70
C PHE A 134 4.91 -1.74 -23.25
N SER A 135 5.06 -0.55 -22.64
CA SER A 135 6.07 0.40 -23.04
C SER A 135 7.47 -0.05 -22.60
N ILE A 136 8.47 0.20 -23.44
CA ILE A 136 9.88 -0.14 -23.16
C ILE A 136 10.63 1.16 -22.97
N LYS A 137 11.21 1.34 -21.80
CA LYS A 137 11.84 2.61 -21.40
C LYS A 137 13.28 2.38 -20.96
N PRO A 138 14.18 3.34 -21.21
CA PRO A 138 15.50 3.34 -20.59
C PRO A 138 15.37 3.46 -19.06
N ILE A 139 16.30 2.83 -18.36
CA ILE A 139 16.49 3.02 -16.92
C ILE A 139 17.47 4.18 -16.75
N SER A 140 17.02 5.22 -16.05
CA SER A 140 17.79 6.45 -15.87
C SER A 140 18.17 7.06 -17.24
N GLN A 141 19.39 7.60 -17.39
CA GLN A 141 19.89 8.17 -18.64
C GLN A 141 20.62 7.13 -19.52
N SER A 142 20.41 5.83 -19.28
CA SER A 142 21.09 4.77 -20.02
C SER A 142 20.25 4.26 -21.19
N ASP A 143 20.73 4.45 -22.42
CA ASP A 143 20.09 3.92 -23.63
C ASP A 143 20.29 2.40 -23.82
N THR A 144 21.22 1.82 -23.05
CA THR A 144 21.55 0.40 -23.10
C THR A 144 20.81 -0.42 -22.05
N LYS A 145 20.40 0.17 -20.92
CA LYS A 145 19.61 -0.54 -19.89
C LYS A 145 18.14 -0.20 -20.03
N LEU A 146 17.33 -1.19 -20.36
CA LEU A 146 15.90 -1.03 -20.60
C LEU A 146 15.06 -1.72 -19.52
N THR A 147 13.81 -1.28 -19.39
CA THR A 147 12.76 -1.93 -18.59
C THR A 147 11.46 -2.00 -19.39
N ILE A 148 10.69 -3.08 -19.19
CA ILE A 148 9.32 -3.19 -19.69
C ILE A 148 8.39 -2.66 -18.59
N ARG A 149 7.60 -1.63 -18.91
CA ARG A 149 6.65 -1.00 -17.99
C ARG A 149 5.26 -1.59 -18.19
N GLY A 150 4.44 -1.48 -17.15
CA GLY A 150 3.03 -1.87 -17.21
C GLY A 150 2.76 -3.36 -16.98
N CYS A 151 3.78 -4.25 -16.93
CA CYS A 151 3.58 -5.68 -16.68
C CYS A 151 4.11 -6.14 -15.31
N ALA A 152 3.71 -7.34 -14.93
CA ALA A 152 4.47 -8.20 -14.02
C ALA A 152 5.30 -9.20 -14.85
N PHE A 153 6.19 -9.93 -14.18
CA PHE A 153 6.97 -11.01 -14.81
C PHE A 153 6.62 -12.32 -14.13
N LEU A 154 6.87 -13.45 -14.79
CA LEU A 154 6.46 -14.76 -14.28
C LEU A 154 6.94 -15.01 -12.83
N HIS A 155 8.21 -14.70 -12.53
CA HIS A 155 8.78 -14.91 -11.20
C HIS A 155 8.19 -14.02 -10.12
N THR A 156 7.89 -12.75 -10.44
CA THR A 156 7.21 -11.83 -9.49
C THR A 156 5.72 -12.18 -9.36
N THR A 157 5.11 -12.71 -10.42
CA THR A 157 3.71 -13.15 -10.45
C THR A 157 3.50 -14.36 -9.55
N HIS A 158 4.31 -15.40 -9.75
CA HIS A 158 4.25 -16.59 -8.91
C HIS A 158 4.53 -16.25 -7.45
N ARG A 159 5.51 -15.38 -7.20
CA ARG A 159 5.82 -14.96 -5.84
C ARG A 159 4.68 -14.20 -5.18
N GLU A 160 4.11 -13.18 -5.83
CA GLU A 160 2.97 -12.43 -5.26
C GLU A 160 1.84 -13.40 -4.90
N LEU A 161 1.45 -14.29 -5.82
CA LEU A 161 0.33 -15.21 -5.62
C LEU A 161 0.62 -16.19 -4.47
N PHE A 162 1.80 -16.80 -4.44
CA PHE A 162 2.16 -17.73 -3.38
C PHE A 162 2.32 -17.03 -2.03
N MET A 163 3.09 -15.94 -1.96
CA MET A 163 3.35 -15.23 -0.71
C MET A 163 2.09 -14.58 -0.15
N THR A 164 1.18 -14.07 -1.01
CA THR A 164 -0.14 -13.60 -0.57
C THR A 164 -0.92 -14.73 0.11
N TYR A 165 -0.96 -15.91 -0.49
CA TYR A 165 -1.63 -17.07 0.10
C TYR A 165 -0.96 -17.49 1.42
N TYR A 166 0.35 -17.68 1.40
CA TYR A 166 1.16 -18.11 2.56
C TYR A 166 0.98 -17.16 3.75
N ILE A 167 1.18 -15.86 3.54
CA ILE A 167 1.03 -14.83 4.57
C ILE A 167 -0.43 -14.74 5.04
N SER A 168 -1.42 -14.89 4.15
CA SER A 168 -2.82 -14.89 4.56
C SER A 168 -3.15 -16.06 5.50
N GLN A 169 -2.60 -17.26 5.26
CA GLN A 169 -2.80 -18.40 6.16
C GLN A 169 -2.14 -18.16 7.52
N LEU A 170 -0.97 -17.54 7.53
CA LEU A 170 -0.23 -17.19 8.75
C LEU A 170 -0.96 -16.13 9.59
N LEU A 171 -1.54 -15.12 8.95
CA LEU A 171 -2.21 -14.01 9.63
C LEU A 171 -3.64 -14.34 10.08
N ALA A 172 -4.29 -15.31 9.44
CA ALA A 172 -5.69 -15.67 9.71
C ALA A 172 -5.99 -16.06 11.17
N PRO A 173 -5.15 -16.86 11.89
CA PRO A 173 -5.33 -17.15 13.32
C PRO A 173 -5.44 -15.91 14.21
N HIS A 174 -4.83 -14.80 13.77
CA HIS A 174 -4.84 -13.52 14.48
C HIS A 174 -5.97 -12.59 14.04
N LYS A 175 -6.89 -13.07 13.19
CA LYS A 175 -7.99 -12.28 12.59
C LYS A 175 -7.49 -11.09 11.77
N ILE A 176 -6.28 -11.18 11.24
CA ILE A 176 -5.71 -10.22 10.31
C ILE A 176 -5.93 -10.77 8.90
N GLN A 177 -6.57 -9.96 8.05
CA GLN A 177 -6.85 -10.33 6.66
C GLN A 177 -5.85 -9.63 5.76
N CYS A 178 -5.22 -10.37 4.85
CA CYS A 178 -4.54 -9.75 3.71
C CYS A 178 -5.55 -9.01 2.85
N ALA A 179 -5.13 -7.90 2.24
CA ALA A 179 -6.01 -7.13 1.39
C ALA A 179 -6.29 -7.82 0.07
N ASN A 180 -5.35 -8.65 -0.39
CA ASN A 180 -5.49 -9.45 -1.59
C ASN A 180 -5.67 -10.93 -1.25
N SER A 181 -6.39 -11.64 -2.09
CA SER A 181 -6.46 -13.11 -2.10
C SER A 181 -6.13 -13.61 -3.50
N SER A 182 -5.24 -14.59 -3.58
CA SER A 182 -4.71 -15.12 -4.84
C SER A 182 -5.80 -15.80 -5.66
N VAL A 183 -5.89 -15.46 -6.95
CA VAL A 183 -6.82 -16.08 -7.90
C VAL A 183 -6.05 -16.77 -9.03
N GLY A 184 -5.15 -16.05 -9.69
CA GLY A 184 -4.46 -16.56 -10.86
C GLY A 184 -3.64 -15.49 -11.58
N TRP A 185 -3.32 -15.71 -12.84
CA TRP A 185 -2.62 -14.73 -13.67
C TRP A 185 -2.96 -14.87 -15.15
N PHE A 186 -2.66 -13.81 -15.88
CA PHE A 186 -2.64 -13.81 -17.33
C PHE A 186 -1.20 -13.87 -17.82
N GLU A 187 -0.98 -14.60 -18.91
CA GLU A 187 0.24 -14.53 -19.70
C GLU A 187 -0.10 -13.90 -21.04
N TYR A 188 0.56 -12.78 -21.36
CA TYR A 188 0.38 -12.13 -22.64
C TYR A 188 1.27 -12.80 -23.69
N LYS A 189 0.67 -13.24 -24.80
CA LYS A 189 1.37 -13.92 -25.91
C LYS A 189 0.99 -13.27 -27.23
N LEU A 190 1.85 -13.40 -28.23
CA LEU A 190 1.46 -13.15 -29.62
C LEU A 190 0.75 -14.41 -30.11
N GLU A 191 -0.52 -14.30 -30.48
CA GLU A 191 -1.21 -15.37 -31.20
C GLU A 191 -1.19 -15.08 -32.70
N ASN A 192 -0.83 -16.10 -33.48
CA ASN A 192 -0.97 -16.08 -34.95
C ASN A 192 -2.41 -16.40 -35.38
N GLU A 193 -3.28 -16.78 -34.44
CA GLU A 193 -4.67 -17.05 -34.73
C GLU A 193 -5.38 -15.74 -35.04
N THR A 194 -6.00 -15.68 -36.21
CA THR A 194 -6.86 -14.57 -36.56
C THR A 194 -8.02 -14.57 -35.57
N PHE A 195 -8.30 -13.42 -34.95
CA PHE A 195 -9.38 -13.21 -33.98
C PHE A 195 -10.80 -13.38 -34.59
N ASP A 196 -10.92 -14.12 -35.69
CA ASP A 196 -11.98 -14.05 -36.70
C ASP A 196 -13.35 -14.53 -36.21
N ASN A 197 -13.49 -15.10 -35.02
CA ASN A 197 -14.73 -15.76 -34.61
C ASN A 197 -15.45 -15.19 -33.37
N ILE A 198 -15.02 -14.06 -32.80
CA ILE A 198 -15.75 -13.44 -31.67
C ILE A 198 -15.91 -11.92 -31.88
N ILE A 199 -16.73 -11.53 -32.86
CA ILE A 199 -17.15 -10.14 -33.13
C ILE A 199 -18.50 -9.85 -32.44
N THR A 200 -18.64 -10.19 -31.16
CA THR A 200 -19.86 -9.88 -30.41
C THR A 200 -19.63 -9.25 -29.03
N SER A 201 -18.38 -9.06 -28.59
CA SER A 201 -18.12 -8.33 -27.35
C SER A 201 -17.90 -6.84 -27.61
N ASP A 202 -18.61 -5.96 -26.91
CA ASP A 202 -18.35 -4.51 -26.84
C ASP A 202 -17.03 -4.16 -26.09
N ILE A 203 -16.09 -5.10 -26.03
CA ILE A 203 -14.76 -4.96 -25.46
C ILE A 203 -13.78 -5.03 -26.64
N PRO A 204 -12.97 -3.99 -26.88
CA PRO A 204 -12.02 -3.97 -27.98
C PRO A 204 -10.92 -5.02 -27.79
N ILE A 205 -10.27 -5.40 -28.88
CA ILE A 205 -9.10 -6.28 -28.88
C ILE A 205 -7.87 -5.45 -29.24
N VAL A 206 -6.81 -5.56 -28.45
CA VAL A 206 -5.55 -4.83 -28.64
C VAL A 206 -4.39 -5.83 -28.76
N GLN A 207 -3.45 -5.53 -29.64
CA GLN A 207 -2.19 -6.26 -29.79
C GLN A 207 -1.01 -5.38 -29.37
N ASP A 208 -0.20 -5.85 -28.42
CA ASP A 208 1.04 -5.19 -28.04
C ASP A 208 2.09 -5.29 -29.16
N LYS A 209 2.42 -4.15 -29.78
CA LYS A 209 3.42 -4.04 -30.83
C LYS A 209 4.83 -4.41 -30.36
N ASN A 210 5.10 -4.34 -29.06
CA ASN A 210 6.43 -4.60 -28.48
C ASN A 210 6.59 -6.04 -27.98
N ILE A 211 5.54 -6.88 -28.05
CA ILE A 211 5.54 -8.20 -27.42
C ILE A 211 6.71 -9.07 -27.93
N ASN A 212 7.06 -8.95 -29.21
CA ASN A 212 8.10 -9.73 -29.89
C ASN A 212 9.54 -9.22 -29.70
N GLN A 213 9.76 -8.04 -29.08
CA GLN A 213 11.12 -7.52 -28.93
C GLN A 213 11.96 -8.35 -27.93
N TRP A 214 11.31 -9.06 -27.00
CA TRP A 214 11.93 -10.01 -26.06
C TRP A 214 11.01 -11.23 -25.87
N PRO A 215 11.01 -12.18 -26.82
CA PRO A 215 10.05 -13.30 -26.82
C PRO A 215 10.25 -14.27 -25.64
N ASN A 216 11.45 -14.29 -25.05
CA ASN A 216 11.77 -15.13 -23.89
C ASN A 216 11.36 -14.50 -22.55
N THR A 217 10.90 -13.25 -22.55
CA THR A 217 10.44 -12.57 -21.33
C THR A 217 8.92 -12.61 -21.26
N LEU A 218 8.40 -13.52 -20.44
CA LEU A 218 6.97 -13.64 -20.20
C LEU A 218 6.45 -12.43 -19.42
N ARG A 219 5.56 -11.68 -20.07
CA ARG A 219 4.81 -10.58 -19.48
C ARG A 219 3.54 -11.17 -18.88
N CYS A 220 3.27 -10.81 -17.64
CA CYS A 220 2.16 -11.34 -16.88
C CYS A 220 1.30 -10.23 -16.29
N CYS A 221 0.06 -10.59 -15.94
CA CYS A 221 -0.79 -9.80 -15.05
C CYS A 221 -1.29 -10.69 -13.93
N ILE A 222 -1.02 -10.28 -12.69
CA ILE A 222 -1.50 -10.98 -11.50
C ILE A 222 -2.97 -10.64 -11.30
N LEU A 223 -3.81 -11.66 -11.09
CA LEU A 223 -5.23 -11.55 -10.77
C LEU A 223 -5.47 -11.93 -9.31
N MET A 224 -6.07 -11.03 -8.54
CA MET A 224 -6.38 -11.23 -7.12
C MET A 224 -7.77 -10.69 -6.79
N GLU A 225 -8.50 -11.32 -5.86
CA GLU A 225 -9.61 -10.65 -5.17
C GLU A 225 -9.02 -9.61 -4.20
N THR A 226 -9.66 -8.46 -4.02
CA THR A 226 -9.12 -7.39 -3.17
C THR A 226 -10.16 -6.73 -2.27
N LEU A 227 -9.75 -6.36 -1.05
CA LEU A 227 -10.58 -5.72 -0.02
C LEU A 227 -10.42 -4.19 0.03
N GLY A 228 -9.43 -3.63 -0.68
CA GLY A 228 -9.17 -2.19 -0.63
C GLY A 228 -8.05 -1.72 -1.54
N ASN A 229 -7.95 -0.41 -1.72
CA ASN A 229 -6.91 0.23 -2.54
C ASN A 229 -6.20 1.39 -1.86
N LYS A 230 -6.90 2.16 -1.03
CA LYS A 230 -6.34 3.35 -0.39
C LYS A 230 -5.32 2.96 0.67
N ARG A 231 -4.10 3.48 0.50
CA ARG A 231 -2.91 3.18 1.31
C ARG A 231 -2.86 3.99 2.59
N LEU A 232 -2.30 3.41 3.65
CA LEU A 232 -2.18 4.08 4.94
C LEU A 232 -1.42 5.39 4.85
N SER A 233 -0.20 5.42 4.27
CA SER A 233 0.61 6.63 4.27
C SER A 233 0.03 7.68 3.31
N ASP A 234 -0.05 7.35 2.02
CA ASP A 234 -0.34 8.34 0.97
C ASP A 234 -1.77 8.87 1.00
N HIS A 235 -2.72 8.13 1.56
CA HIS A 235 -4.12 8.51 1.51
C HIS A 235 -4.69 8.85 2.88
N VAL A 236 -4.44 8.01 3.89
CA VAL A 236 -5.07 8.17 5.21
C VAL A 236 -4.27 9.13 6.08
N LEU A 237 -2.99 8.86 6.33
CA LEU A 237 -2.14 9.72 7.16
C LEU A 237 -1.98 11.09 6.50
N PHE A 238 -1.72 11.11 5.19
CA PHE A 238 -1.66 12.34 4.40
C PHE A 238 -2.97 13.14 4.49
N GLY A 239 -4.12 12.49 4.31
CA GLY A 239 -5.42 13.13 4.39
C GLY A 239 -5.74 13.67 5.79
N ILE A 240 -5.41 12.92 6.85
CA ILE A 240 -5.58 13.41 8.24
C ILE A 240 -4.71 14.64 8.48
N GLU A 241 -3.47 14.63 8.00
CA GLU A 241 -2.56 15.78 8.15
C GLU A 241 -3.07 17.02 7.41
N GLN A 242 -3.62 16.87 6.19
CA GLN A 242 -4.33 17.97 5.51
C GLN A 242 -5.54 18.46 6.32
N LEU A 243 -6.28 17.55 6.93
CA LEU A 243 -7.45 17.90 7.74
C LEU A 243 -7.09 18.68 9.01
N LEU A 244 -5.88 18.52 9.58
CA LEU A 244 -5.49 19.27 10.78
C LEU A 244 -5.64 20.78 10.57
N CYS A 245 -5.22 21.31 9.42
CA CYS A 245 -5.36 22.72 9.06
C CYS A 245 -6.83 23.19 8.91
N MET A 246 -7.73 22.27 8.56
CA MET A 246 -9.12 22.58 8.23
C MET A 246 -10.07 22.41 9.40
N ILE A 247 -9.89 21.32 10.16
CA ILE A 247 -10.74 20.92 11.26
C ILE A 247 -10.38 21.73 12.52
N ILE A 248 -9.11 22.09 12.66
CA ILE A 248 -8.63 22.91 13.76
C ILE A 248 -8.47 24.34 13.24
N SER A 249 -9.56 25.09 13.24
CA SER A 249 -9.64 26.43 12.65
C SER A 249 -8.67 27.44 13.30
N HIS A 250 -8.11 28.34 12.48
CA HIS A 250 -7.38 29.55 12.91
C HIS A 250 -8.30 30.62 13.51
N ASP A 251 -9.59 30.56 13.21
CA ASP A 251 -10.60 31.28 13.98
C ASP A 251 -10.55 30.71 15.40
N LYS A 252 -10.39 31.59 16.38
CA LYS A 252 -10.15 31.39 17.82
C LYS A 252 -11.12 30.44 18.54
N THR A 253 -12.01 29.74 17.85
CA THR A 253 -12.89 28.71 18.40
C THR A 253 -12.12 27.52 18.97
N HIS A 254 -11.02 27.08 18.33
CA HIS A 254 -10.30 25.84 18.69
C HIS A 254 -8.80 26.05 18.85
N PRO A 255 -8.33 26.88 19.80
CA PRO A 255 -6.91 27.16 19.94
C PRO A 255 -6.15 25.89 20.34
N VAL A 256 -5.14 25.53 19.54
CA VAL A 256 -4.11 24.58 19.98
C VAL A 256 -3.38 25.22 21.15
N ASN A 257 -3.36 24.54 22.29
CA ASN A 257 -2.53 24.98 23.38
C ASN A 257 -1.08 24.58 23.08
N GLN A 258 -0.39 25.41 22.32
CA GLN A 258 0.98 25.17 21.89
C GLN A 258 1.91 24.93 23.08
N SER A 259 1.71 25.62 24.20
CA SER A 259 2.51 25.38 25.42
C SER A 259 2.30 23.97 25.96
N ASN A 260 1.05 23.49 26.05
CA ASN A 260 0.76 22.11 26.46
C ASN A 260 1.33 21.10 25.47
N LEU A 261 1.13 21.34 24.17
CA LEU A 261 1.62 20.47 23.10
C LEU A 261 3.15 20.34 23.14
N ILE A 262 3.86 21.46 23.25
CA ILE A 262 5.32 21.49 23.35
C ILE A 262 5.81 20.79 24.62
N SER A 263 5.08 20.94 25.74
CA SER A 263 5.43 20.28 27.01
C SER A 263 5.32 18.75 26.99
N LEU A 264 4.65 18.18 25.98
CA LEU A 264 4.59 16.73 25.78
C LEU A 264 5.88 16.16 25.19
N PHE A 265 6.75 17.00 24.63
CA PHE A 265 8.01 16.55 24.07
C PHE A 265 9.14 16.69 25.10
N PRO A 266 10.09 15.74 25.14
CA PRO A 266 11.29 15.89 25.97
C PRO A 266 12.12 17.08 25.45
N SER A 267 12.83 17.74 26.36
CA SER A 267 13.64 18.93 26.06
C SER A 267 14.66 18.70 24.93
N GLU A 268 15.21 17.50 24.85
CA GLU A 268 16.18 17.03 23.86
C GLU A 268 15.59 16.99 22.45
N ARG A 269 14.27 16.93 22.35
CA ARG A 269 13.53 16.96 21.08
C ARG A 269 13.21 18.37 20.62
N LEU A 270 13.42 19.39 21.46
CA LEU A 270 13.05 20.77 21.13
C LEU A 270 14.23 21.51 20.52
N THR A 271 14.01 22.14 19.38
CA THR A 271 14.95 23.05 18.73
C THR A 271 14.32 24.44 18.56
N LYS A 272 15.14 25.44 18.31
CA LYS A 272 14.68 26.79 17.97
C LYS A 272 14.17 26.81 16.54
N SER A 273 13.06 27.50 16.31
CA SER A 273 12.50 27.74 14.98
C SER A 273 13.40 28.68 14.18
N ASP A 274 13.65 28.38 12.91
CA ASP A 274 14.46 29.24 12.03
C ASP A 274 13.83 30.64 11.85
N GLU A 275 12.50 30.69 11.79
CA GLU A 275 11.72 31.94 11.68
C GLU A 275 11.72 32.79 12.96
N ASN A 276 11.88 32.15 14.13
CA ASN A 276 11.82 32.82 15.43
C ASN A 276 12.67 32.07 16.46
N ASN A 277 13.86 32.60 16.72
CA ASN A 277 14.86 32.02 17.64
C ASN A 277 14.40 31.86 19.11
N GLU A 278 13.23 32.36 19.48
CA GLU A 278 12.62 32.18 20.80
C GLU A 278 11.54 31.08 20.82
N LYS A 279 10.97 30.72 19.66
CA LYS A 279 9.94 29.68 19.55
C LYS A 279 10.60 28.30 19.50
N LEU A 280 10.24 27.44 20.45
CA LEU A 280 10.64 26.02 20.43
C LEU A 280 9.69 25.21 19.54
N ILE A 281 10.27 24.34 18.71
CA ILE A 281 9.57 23.38 17.88
C ILE A 281 10.16 21.99 18.07
N PRO A 282 9.36 20.91 18.02
CA PRO A 282 9.88 19.56 18.11
C PRO A 282 10.57 19.14 16.80
N LEU A 283 11.69 18.45 16.94
CA LEU A 283 12.32 17.69 15.85
C LEU A 283 11.33 16.66 15.29
N SER A 284 11.41 16.40 13.98
CA SER A 284 10.57 15.41 13.33
C SER A 284 10.69 14.01 13.96
N THR A 285 9.62 13.21 13.91
CA THR A 285 9.59 11.88 14.55
C THR A 285 10.66 10.94 13.98
N TRP A 286 10.87 10.93 12.66
CA TRP A 286 11.92 10.13 12.04
C TRP A 286 13.34 10.55 12.49
N PHE A 287 13.58 11.85 12.67
CA PHE A 287 14.88 12.34 13.14
C PHE A 287 15.12 12.00 14.61
N ALA A 288 14.06 12.13 15.44
CA ALA A 288 14.09 11.71 16.84
C ALA A 288 14.37 10.21 16.99
N LEU A 289 13.85 9.38 16.08
CA LEU A 289 14.17 7.95 16.01
C LEU A 289 15.65 7.72 15.69
N LEU A 290 16.19 8.34 14.63
CA LEU A 290 17.59 8.19 14.23
C LEU A 290 18.59 8.61 15.30
N THR A 291 18.23 9.62 16.09
CA THR A 291 19.05 10.15 17.19
C THR A 291 18.76 9.48 18.53
N ASN A 292 17.88 8.47 18.56
CA ASN A 292 17.50 7.71 19.75
C ASN A 292 17.00 8.58 20.92
N ILE A 293 16.29 9.68 20.60
CA ILE A 293 15.65 10.59 21.57
C ILE A 293 14.13 10.45 21.60
N LEU A 294 13.56 9.55 20.79
CA LEU A 294 12.13 9.23 20.81
C LEU A 294 11.78 8.57 22.16
N GLN A 295 10.79 9.13 22.85
CA GLN A 295 10.31 8.63 24.14
C GLN A 295 8.80 8.40 24.09
N PRO A 296 8.25 7.48 24.91
CA PRO A 296 6.81 7.33 25.08
C PRO A 296 6.17 8.65 25.52
N VAL A 297 5.09 9.04 24.84
CA VAL A 297 4.36 10.26 25.17
C VAL A 297 3.09 9.93 25.95
N ASP A 298 2.93 10.53 27.12
CA ASP A 298 1.69 10.45 27.90
C ASP A 298 0.69 11.52 27.43
N TYR A 299 0.07 11.25 26.28
CA TYR A 299 -0.83 12.20 25.63
C TYR A 299 -2.12 12.47 26.43
N LEU A 300 -2.46 11.63 27.41
CA LEU A 300 -3.63 11.81 28.26
C LEU A 300 -3.41 12.88 29.35
N LYS A 301 -2.16 13.26 29.63
CA LYS A 301 -1.83 14.27 30.65
C LYS A 301 -2.09 15.71 30.22
N SER A 302 -2.35 15.97 28.95
CA SER A 302 -2.58 17.34 28.48
C SER A 302 -3.68 17.43 27.43
N ASN A 303 -4.62 18.36 27.64
CA ASN A 303 -5.52 18.82 26.59
C ASN A 303 -4.74 19.79 25.69
N TRP A 304 -4.00 19.24 24.72
CA TRP A 304 -3.28 20.04 23.72
C TRP A 304 -4.24 20.60 22.65
N LEU A 305 -5.43 19.99 22.51
CA LEU A 305 -6.53 20.46 21.70
C LEU A 305 -7.79 20.63 22.58
N HIS A 306 -8.34 21.84 22.64
CA HIS A 306 -9.50 22.10 23.51
C HIS A 306 -10.76 21.34 23.07
N SER A 307 -11.46 20.77 24.06
CA SER A 307 -12.58 19.82 23.93
C SER A 307 -13.93 20.43 23.57
N SER A 308 -14.08 21.76 23.57
CA SER A 308 -15.37 22.44 23.38
C SER A 308 -15.79 22.55 21.90
N SER A 309 -15.22 21.72 21.04
CA SER A 309 -15.00 22.06 19.65
C SER A 309 -15.96 21.33 18.71
N TYR A 310 -16.97 22.06 18.22
CA TYR A 310 -17.74 21.66 17.06
C TYR A 310 -16.92 21.94 15.80
N LEU A 311 -16.72 20.92 14.97
CA LEU A 311 -16.06 21.02 13.68
C LEU A 311 -16.95 21.77 12.71
N SER A 312 -16.36 22.65 11.90
CA SER A 312 -17.12 23.37 10.87
C SER A 312 -17.78 22.40 9.89
N GLU A 313 -19.08 22.60 9.64
CA GLU A 313 -19.81 21.94 8.56
C GLU A 313 -19.49 22.56 7.18
N GLU A 314 -18.67 23.60 7.14
CA GLU A 314 -18.20 24.19 5.90
C GLU A 314 -17.46 23.13 5.07
N VAL A 315 -17.87 23.03 3.81
CA VAL A 315 -17.33 22.08 2.86
C VAL A 315 -16.09 22.70 2.21
N PRO A 316 -14.95 22.00 2.15
CA PRO A 316 -13.75 22.47 1.48
C PRO A 316 -14.05 23.01 0.07
N ALA A 317 -13.47 24.15 -0.28
CA ALA A 317 -13.69 24.77 -1.58
C ALA A 317 -13.23 23.88 -2.74
N ASP A 318 -12.19 23.07 -2.51
CA ASP A 318 -11.62 22.11 -3.46
C ASP A 318 -12.42 20.80 -3.59
N MET A 319 -13.49 20.63 -2.81
CA MET A 319 -14.38 19.47 -2.91
C MET A 319 -15.42 19.66 -4.03
N ASP A 320 -15.22 18.96 -5.14
CA ASP A 320 -16.13 19.02 -6.30
C ASP A 320 -17.17 17.91 -6.24
N GLY A 321 -18.41 18.20 -6.66
CA GLY A 321 -19.50 17.23 -6.80
C GLY A 321 -20.38 17.07 -5.56
N ASP A 322 -21.70 17.16 -5.75
CA ASP A 322 -22.70 17.18 -4.67
C ASP A 322 -22.63 15.94 -3.77
N GLN A 323 -22.31 14.77 -4.33
CA GLN A 323 -22.18 13.52 -3.56
C GLN A 323 -21.08 13.63 -2.48
N TRP A 324 -19.93 14.22 -2.81
CA TRP A 324 -18.81 14.36 -1.89
C TRP A 324 -19.10 15.43 -0.84
N ARG A 325 -19.74 16.53 -1.24
CA ARG A 325 -20.20 17.57 -0.31
C ARG A 325 -21.21 17.02 0.71
N ASN A 326 -22.10 16.14 0.27
CA ASN A 326 -23.07 15.48 1.15
C ASN A 326 -22.38 14.50 2.11
N LEU A 327 -21.47 13.65 1.60
CA LEU A 327 -20.68 12.76 2.44
C LEU A 327 -19.85 13.51 3.48
N TRP A 328 -19.23 14.63 3.12
CA TRP A 328 -18.52 15.49 4.06
C TRP A 328 -19.40 15.91 5.23
N LYS A 329 -20.57 16.50 4.94
CA LYS A 329 -21.52 16.97 5.96
C LYS A 329 -21.97 15.84 6.88
N VAL A 330 -22.29 14.66 6.32
CA VAL A 330 -22.69 13.49 7.11
C VAL A 330 -21.60 13.07 8.08
N ASN A 331 -20.34 12.99 7.62
CA ASN A 331 -19.22 12.57 8.46
C ASN A 331 -18.85 13.63 9.51
N ILE A 332 -18.94 14.91 9.19
CA ILE A 332 -18.78 16.01 10.17
C ILE A 332 -19.87 15.95 11.24
N LEU A 333 -21.13 15.69 10.87
CA LEU A 333 -22.23 15.54 11.83
C LEU A 333 -21.96 14.39 12.82
N ILE A 334 -21.49 13.24 12.32
CA ILE A 334 -21.15 12.08 13.15
C ILE A 334 -20.04 12.43 14.14
N LEU A 335 -18.97 13.08 13.66
CA LEU A 335 -17.87 13.54 14.52
C LEU A 335 -18.34 14.54 15.56
N ASN A 336 -19.12 15.55 15.17
CA ASN A 336 -19.64 16.56 16.09
C ASN A 336 -20.53 15.96 17.17
N LYS A 337 -21.38 14.99 16.81
CA LYS A 337 -22.17 14.24 17.79
C LYS A 337 -21.29 13.50 18.78
N TYR A 338 -20.23 12.86 18.31
CA TYR A 338 -19.27 12.16 19.18
C TYR A 338 -18.52 13.13 20.11
N LEU A 339 -18.03 14.26 19.61
CA LEU A 339 -17.31 15.26 20.40
C LEU A 339 -18.18 15.88 21.51
N GLN A 340 -19.49 16.02 21.28
CA GLN A 340 -20.45 16.46 22.31
C GLN A 340 -20.58 15.48 23.49
N THR A 341 -20.24 14.20 23.31
CA THR A 341 -20.36 13.16 24.35
C THR A 341 -19.19 13.09 25.33
N LYS A 342 -18.27 14.07 25.30
CA LYS A 342 -17.18 14.39 26.26
C LYS A 342 -15.75 13.92 25.91
N GLN A 343 -15.47 13.35 24.74
CA GLN A 343 -14.09 13.07 24.34
C GLN A 343 -13.56 14.15 23.39
N PRO A 344 -12.41 14.79 23.67
CA PRO A 344 -11.82 15.78 22.77
C PRO A 344 -11.35 15.13 21.47
N LEU A 345 -11.30 15.91 20.40
CA LEU A 345 -10.78 15.44 19.10
C LEU A 345 -9.32 14.95 19.21
N SER A 346 -8.51 15.54 20.10
CA SER A 346 -7.14 15.06 20.37
C SER A 346 -7.12 13.59 20.76
N ASP A 347 -8.04 13.16 21.62
CA ASP A 347 -8.07 11.78 22.11
C ASP A 347 -8.43 10.82 20.98
N LEU A 348 -9.37 11.21 20.11
CA LEU A 348 -9.74 10.42 18.93
C LEU A 348 -8.57 10.29 17.96
N LEU A 349 -7.83 11.38 17.69
CA LEU A 349 -6.64 11.38 16.83
C LEU A 349 -5.53 10.51 17.42
N CYS A 350 -5.21 10.70 18.71
CA CYS A 350 -4.21 9.91 19.43
C CYS A 350 -4.60 8.42 19.42
N LEU A 351 -5.88 8.10 19.65
CA LEU A 351 -6.40 6.75 19.62
C LEU A 351 -6.26 6.10 18.23
N LEU A 352 -6.56 6.85 17.17
CA LEU A 352 -6.41 6.38 15.80
C LEU A 352 -4.93 6.11 15.43
N TYR A 353 -4.02 7.04 15.75
CA TYR A 353 -2.59 6.86 15.48
C TYR A 353 -1.98 5.73 16.33
N LYS A 354 -2.38 5.62 17.61
CA LYS A 354 -2.04 4.46 18.44
C LYS A 354 -2.54 3.17 17.79
N ARG A 355 -3.77 3.15 17.28
CA ARG A 355 -4.32 1.97 16.60
C ARG A 355 -3.54 1.61 15.33
N PHE A 356 -3.16 2.58 14.50
CA PHE A 356 -2.29 2.31 13.36
C PHE A 356 -0.94 1.75 13.79
N GLY A 357 -0.33 2.30 14.84
CA GLY A 357 0.92 1.79 15.41
C GLY A 357 0.78 0.33 15.84
N PHE A 358 -0.26 0.02 16.61
CA PHE A 358 -0.59 -1.33 17.05
C PHE A 358 -0.73 -2.32 15.87
N GLU A 359 -1.50 -1.96 14.85
CA GLU A 359 -1.77 -2.86 13.73
C GLU A 359 -0.54 -3.06 12.84
N CYS A 360 0.18 -1.98 12.52
CA CYS A 360 1.45 -2.06 11.78
C CYS A 360 2.48 -2.94 12.51
N GLY A 361 2.62 -2.73 13.83
CA GLY A 361 3.59 -3.46 14.66
C GLY A 361 3.23 -4.94 14.77
N SER A 362 1.94 -5.25 14.87
CA SER A 362 1.41 -6.62 14.87
C SER A 362 1.71 -7.33 13.55
N ILE A 363 1.40 -6.69 12.42
CA ILE A 363 1.57 -7.29 11.09
C ILE A 363 3.04 -7.55 10.79
N LEU A 364 3.90 -6.53 10.89
CA LEU A 364 5.32 -6.67 10.60
C LEU A 364 6.01 -7.60 11.62
N GLY A 365 5.63 -7.50 12.90
CA GLY A 365 6.13 -8.36 13.96
C GLY A 365 5.83 -9.83 13.72
N LEU A 366 4.61 -10.16 13.28
CA LEU A 366 4.24 -11.54 12.93
C LEU A 366 5.04 -12.04 11.72
N MET A 367 5.15 -11.25 10.66
CA MET A 367 5.94 -11.64 9.48
C MET A 367 7.40 -11.92 9.85
N HIS A 368 8.03 -11.01 10.59
CA HIS A 368 9.42 -11.15 11.01
C HIS A 368 9.63 -12.29 12.03
N TYR A 369 8.67 -12.51 12.93
CA TYR A 369 8.67 -13.66 13.85
C TYR A 369 8.71 -14.98 13.07
N HIS A 370 7.94 -15.08 11.99
CA HIS A 370 7.92 -16.22 11.08
C HIS A 370 9.01 -16.18 10.01
N ARG A 371 10.03 -15.33 10.17
CA ARG A 371 11.20 -15.26 9.27
C ARG A 371 10.81 -14.95 7.82
N ILE A 372 9.87 -14.01 7.64
CA ILE A 372 9.41 -13.52 6.35
C ILE A 372 9.88 -12.07 6.16
N SER A 373 10.61 -11.82 5.09
CA SER A 373 10.92 -10.47 4.60
C SER A 373 9.78 -9.98 3.71
N TRP A 374 9.36 -8.72 3.88
CA TRP A 374 8.37 -8.10 3.01
C TRP A 374 8.92 -7.88 1.59
N GLY A 375 10.22 -7.65 1.47
CA GLY A 375 10.93 -7.63 0.21
C GLY A 375 12.03 -6.60 0.16
N THR A 376 13.16 -6.90 0.81
CA THR A 376 14.39 -6.14 0.62
C THR A 376 15.18 -6.74 -0.53
N TYR A 377 15.54 -5.89 -1.48
CA TYR A 377 16.30 -6.32 -2.65
C TYR A 377 17.28 -5.26 -3.13
N LYS A 378 18.29 -5.68 -3.87
CA LYS A 378 19.24 -4.81 -4.54
C LYS A 378 19.04 -4.89 -6.05
N ASP A 379 19.05 -3.74 -6.70
CA ASP A 379 19.17 -3.64 -8.15
C ASP A 379 20.26 -2.63 -8.54
N GLU A 380 20.30 -2.28 -9.82
CA GLU A 380 21.25 -1.31 -10.38
C GLU A 380 21.15 0.10 -9.78
N LEU A 381 20.01 0.46 -9.16
CA LEU A 381 19.75 1.74 -8.51
C LEU A 381 20.12 1.73 -7.02
N GLY A 382 20.39 0.56 -6.44
CA GLY A 382 20.83 0.42 -5.05
C GLY A 382 20.01 -0.59 -4.26
N MET A 383 20.05 -0.43 -2.93
CA MET A 383 19.24 -1.22 -2.01
C MET A 383 17.83 -0.62 -1.92
N HIS A 384 16.83 -1.46 -2.07
CA HIS A 384 15.42 -1.14 -1.96
C HIS A 384 14.79 -1.94 -0.83
N CYS A 385 13.81 -1.33 -0.18
CA CYS A 385 13.04 -1.96 0.88
C CYS A 385 11.55 -1.79 0.56
N ASN A 386 10.87 -2.90 0.31
CA ASN A 386 9.42 -2.91 0.10
C ASN A 386 8.63 -2.89 1.42
N ALA A 387 9.29 -2.99 2.59
CA ALA A 387 8.62 -2.88 3.87
C ALA A 387 8.29 -1.41 4.18
N HIS A 388 7.09 -0.97 3.84
CA HIS A 388 6.62 0.38 4.13
C HIS A 388 5.11 0.45 4.39
N PRO A 389 4.61 1.48 5.13
CA PRO A 389 3.19 1.65 5.43
C PRO A 389 2.27 1.73 4.20
N ASN A 390 2.77 2.11 3.03
CA ASN A 390 1.97 2.07 1.79
C ASN A 390 1.61 0.65 1.33
N ASN A 391 2.18 -0.40 1.91
CA ASN A 391 1.78 -1.79 1.69
C ASN A 391 0.70 -2.25 2.68
N LEU A 392 0.07 -1.30 3.37
CA LEU A 392 -1.14 -1.49 4.15
C LEU A 392 -2.26 -0.67 3.52
N VAL A 393 -3.41 -1.30 3.23
CA VAL A 393 -4.62 -0.59 2.84
C VAL A 393 -5.61 -0.47 3.98
N ILE A 394 -6.41 0.59 3.94
CA ILE A 394 -7.55 0.75 4.82
C ILE A 394 -8.73 -0.06 4.28
N LYS A 395 -9.34 -0.89 5.13
CA LYS A 395 -10.52 -1.70 4.79
C LYS A 395 -11.80 -0.87 4.88
N LEU A 396 -12.74 -1.16 3.99
CA LEU A 396 -14.09 -0.63 4.05
C LEU A 396 -14.76 -1.05 5.35
N SER A 397 -15.33 -0.07 6.09
CA SER A 397 -16.15 -0.18 7.30
C SER A 397 -16.04 -1.52 8.06
N THR A 398 -15.23 -1.54 9.11
CA THR A 398 -14.97 -2.76 9.87
C THR A 398 -15.60 -2.71 11.29
N PRO A 399 -15.94 -3.87 11.89
CA PRO A 399 -16.36 -3.91 13.29
C PRO A 399 -15.29 -3.34 14.23
N ALA A 400 -15.71 -2.73 15.34
CA ALA A 400 -14.84 -2.12 16.35
C ALA A 400 -13.68 -3.01 16.85
N SER A 401 -13.86 -4.33 16.86
CA SER A 401 -12.87 -5.30 17.33
C SER A 401 -11.91 -5.80 16.26
N SER A 402 -12.13 -5.43 15.00
CA SER A 402 -11.36 -5.93 13.85
C SER A 402 -10.27 -4.96 13.44
N PHE A 403 -9.23 -5.46 12.78
CA PHE A 403 -8.18 -4.62 12.20
C PHE A 403 -8.78 -3.66 11.16
N LEU A 404 -8.27 -2.43 11.13
CA LEU A 404 -8.56 -1.41 10.12
C LEU A 404 -7.71 -1.63 8.86
N LEU A 405 -6.49 -2.10 9.04
CA LEU A 405 -5.47 -2.27 8.02
C LEU A 405 -5.45 -3.71 7.51
N ALA A 406 -5.09 -3.85 6.24
CA ALA A 406 -4.87 -5.13 5.59
C ALA A 406 -3.56 -5.06 4.77
N PRO A 407 -2.61 -5.98 4.97
CA PRO A 407 -1.36 -5.96 4.23
C PRO A 407 -1.50 -6.49 2.82
N LEU A 408 -0.64 -6.02 1.92
CA LEU A 408 -0.56 -6.46 0.52
C LEU A 408 0.84 -6.21 -0.06
N ASP A 409 0.96 -6.48 -1.37
CA ASP A 409 2.15 -6.19 -2.17
C ASP A 409 3.33 -7.09 -1.77
N PHE A 410 3.17 -8.37 -2.05
CA PHE A 410 4.12 -9.43 -1.67
C PHE A 410 4.92 -9.99 -2.85
N ASP A 411 4.93 -9.32 -4.00
CA ASP A 411 5.71 -9.69 -5.19
C ASP A 411 7.21 -9.74 -4.94
N MET A 412 7.68 -9.01 -3.91
CA MET A 412 9.07 -9.00 -3.47
C MET A 412 9.35 -9.82 -2.20
N SER A 413 8.33 -10.46 -1.60
CA SER A 413 8.44 -11.11 -0.29
C SER A 413 9.10 -12.51 -0.37
N PHE A 414 9.87 -12.87 0.65
CA PHE A 414 10.51 -14.18 0.74
C PHE A 414 10.74 -14.63 2.18
N THR A 415 10.82 -15.94 2.38
CA THR A 415 11.17 -16.56 3.67
C THR A 415 12.67 -16.70 3.82
N GLU A 416 13.15 -16.90 5.05
CA GLU A 416 14.54 -17.27 5.31
C GLU A 416 14.93 -18.57 4.59
N THR A 417 14.04 -19.58 4.59
CA THR A 417 14.27 -20.85 3.88
C THR A 417 14.52 -20.63 2.38
N GLY A 418 13.83 -19.66 1.78
CA GLY A 418 13.98 -19.31 0.38
C GLY A 418 15.12 -18.32 0.09
N TYR A 419 15.82 -17.78 1.09
CA TYR A 419 16.81 -16.71 0.94
C TYR A 419 18.18 -17.22 0.47
N LEU A 420 18.80 -16.46 -0.43
CA LEU A 420 20.08 -16.77 -1.06
C LEU A 420 21.12 -15.69 -0.72
N PRO A 421 21.88 -15.83 0.39
CA PRO A 421 22.77 -14.78 0.89
C PRO A 421 23.92 -14.41 -0.06
N ASN A 422 24.36 -15.36 -0.89
CA ASN A 422 25.45 -15.16 -1.85
C ASN A 422 25.12 -14.08 -2.91
N ILE A 423 23.84 -13.76 -3.10
CA ILE A 423 23.40 -12.72 -4.05
C ILE A 423 23.66 -11.31 -3.49
N TYR A 424 23.72 -11.14 -2.16
CA TYR A 424 23.90 -9.85 -1.48
C TYR A 424 25.16 -9.78 -0.64
N ASN A 425 26.33 -10.06 -1.24
CA ASN A 425 27.61 -9.96 -0.53
C ASN A 425 27.64 -10.71 0.81
N ASN A 426 26.89 -11.81 0.91
CA ASN A 426 26.71 -12.61 2.13
C ASN A 426 25.99 -11.88 3.29
N GLN A 427 25.13 -10.91 2.99
CA GLN A 427 24.26 -10.28 3.99
C GLN A 427 23.38 -11.34 4.67
N LEU A 428 23.33 -11.34 5.99
CA LEU A 428 22.53 -12.27 6.78
C LEU A 428 21.05 -11.89 6.73
N PHE A 429 20.15 -12.88 6.83
CA PHE A 429 18.71 -12.62 6.83
C PHE A 429 18.28 -11.69 7.97
N ASP A 430 18.94 -11.77 9.14
CA ASP A 430 18.69 -10.85 10.26
C ASP A 430 19.03 -9.39 9.94
N GLU A 431 20.00 -9.14 9.07
CA GLU A 431 20.35 -7.79 8.62
C GLU A 431 19.28 -7.25 7.66
N ILE A 432 18.68 -8.13 6.85
CA ILE A 432 17.53 -7.79 6.02
C ILE A 432 16.33 -7.38 6.89
N ILE A 433 15.98 -8.21 7.89
CA ILE A 433 14.88 -7.93 8.81
C ILE A 433 15.08 -6.62 9.59
N LYS A 434 16.32 -6.31 10.01
CA LYS A 434 16.66 -5.04 10.67
C LYS A 434 16.52 -3.85 9.73
N LEU A 435 16.90 -4.00 8.45
CA LEU A 435 16.75 -2.96 7.45
C LEU A 435 15.26 -2.67 7.18
N GLU A 436 14.44 -3.71 7.05
CA GLU A 436 12.98 -3.57 6.89
C GLU A 436 12.34 -2.88 8.08
N LEU A 437 12.69 -3.30 9.30
CA LEU A 437 12.20 -2.64 10.51
C LEU A 437 12.55 -1.15 10.52
N SER A 438 13.81 -0.82 10.21
CA SER A 438 14.29 0.57 10.21
C SER A 438 13.58 1.42 9.16
N ALA A 439 13.45 0.91 7.92
CA ALA A 439 12.77 1.60 6.83
C ALA A 439 11.27 1.82 7.14
N PHE A 440 10.62 0.82 7.72
CA PHE A 440 9.22 0.92 8.13
C PHE A 440 9.03 1.97 9.23
N GLN A 441 9.89 1.95 10.25
CA GLN A 441 9.89 2.93 11.35
C GLN A 441 10.13 4.36 10.85
N LEU A 442 11.09 4.57 9.95
CA LEU A 442 11.38 5.87 9.35
C LEU A 442 10.19 6.41 8.58
N THR A 443 9.56 5.57 7.75
CA THR A 443 8.38 5.97 6.96
C THR A 443 7.18 6.27 7.88
N LEU A 444 6.95 5.49 8.93
CA LEU A 444 5.94 5.79 9.95
C LEU A 444 6.24 7.11 10.69
N GLY A 445 7.51 7.35 11.01
CA GLY A 445 8.00 8.60 11.61
C GLY A 445 7.99 9.80 10.66
N GLY A 446 7.61 9.58 9.41
CA GLY A 446 7.43 10.61 8.41
C GLY A 446 8.71 11.01 7.67
N ASP A 447 9.61 10.07 7.42
CA ASP A 447 10.70 10.27 6.47
C ASP A 447 10.19 10.14 5.03
N SER A 448 10.33 11.22 4.27
CA SER A 448 9.99 11.29 2.85
C SER A 448 10.85 10.45 1.93
N GLN A 449 12.11 10.26 2.31
CA GLN A 449 13.12 9.64 1.45
C GLN A 449 13.15 8.12 1.63
N ALA A 450 12.63 7.62 2.76
CA ALA A 450 12.55 6.20 3.06
C ALA A 450 11.54 5.44 2.17
N SER A 451 10.59 6.14 1.53
CA SER A 451 9.65 5.52 0.59
C SER A 451 10.17 5.62 -0.85
N SER A 452 10.48 4.47 -1.45
CA SER A 452 11.07 4.37 -2.79
C SER A 452 10.08 4.54 -3.96
N GLY A 453 8.77 4.67 -3.68
CA GLY A 453 7.74 4.45 -4.70
C GLY A 453 6.90 5.66 -5.09
N VAL A 454 6.35 6.37 -4.11
CA VAL A 454 5.47 7.53 -4.31
C VAL A 454 5.47 8.28 -2.99
N THR A 455 5.91 9.55 -2.97
CA THR A 455 5.50 10.44 -1.89
C THR A 455 5.14 11.80 -2.45
N VAL A 456 3.88 12.16 -2.24
CA VAL A 456 3.47 13.57 -2.18
C VAL A 456 3.57 13.91 -0.69
N TRP A 457 4.35 14.93 -0.36
CA TRP A 457 4.40 15.48 1.01
C TRP A 457 3.53 16.73 1.08
N VAL A 458 2.77 16.89 2.16
CA VAL A 458 2.10 18.16 2.41
C VAL A 458 3.18 19.05 2.97
N GLU A 459 3.56 20.07 2.21
CA GLU A 459 4.12 21.26 2.81
C GLU A 459 3.02 21.85 3.69
N MET A 460 3.06 21.54 4.98
CA MET A 460 2.13 22.10 5.96
C MET A 460 2.50 23.58 6.11
N PRO A 461 1.62 24.51 5.71
CA PRO A 461 1.97 25.93 5.61
C PRO A 461 2.19 26.61 6.97
N ASP A 462 1.95 25.91 8.10
CA ASP A 462 2.10 26.46 9.44
C ASP A 462 2.87 25.52 10.39
N ASN A 463 3.81 26.11 11.12
CA ASN A 463 4.57 25.52 12.22
C ASN A 463 3.66 25.04 13.38
N GLU A 464 2.47 25.63 13.56
CA GLU A 464 1.53 25.26 14.62
C GLU A 464 1.05 23.80 14.52
N TRP A 465 0.78 23.32 13.31
CA TRP A 465 0.30 21.95 13.07
C TRP A 465 1.42 20.93 12.99
N THR A 466 2.63 21.39 12.70
CA THR A 466 3.83 20.54 12.63
C THR A 466 4.08 19.83 13.95
N SER A 467 3.92 20.53 15.08
CA SER A 467 4.02 19.92 16.42
C SER A 467 2.95 18.85 16.65
N ALA A 468 1.70 19.10 16.24
CA ALA A 468 0.61 18.13 16.43
C ALA A 468 0.84 16.88 15.58
N ARG A 469 1.27 17.05 14.32
CA ARG A 469 1.70 15.95 13.45
C ARG A 469 2.79 15.10 14.11
N TRP A 470 3.84 15.73 14.63
CA TRP A 470 4.93 15.01 15.29
C TRP A 470 4.54 14.34 16.60
N LEU A 471 3.57 14.88 17.35
CA LEU A 471 2.99 14.18 18.48
C LEU A 471 2.26 12.90 18.04
N LEU A 472 1.37 13.01 17.06
CA LEU A 472 0.58 11.87 16.57
C LEU A 472 1.49 10.77 16.00
N ARG A 473 2.51 11.16 15.23
CA ARG A 473 3.53 10.26 14.67
C ARG A 473 4.35 9.59 15.77
N ASP A 474 4.68 10.27 16.86
CA ASP A 474 5.34 9.66 18.03
C ASP A 474 4.47 8.61 18.70
N ILE A 475 3.19 8.90 18.90
CA ILE A 475 2.23 7.95 19.50
C ILE A 475 2.16 6.68 18.64
N MET A 476 2.02 6.84 17.33
CA MET A 476 1.99 5.72 16.39
C MET A 476 3.29 4.91 16.41
N LEU A 477 4.45 5.57 16.34
CA LEU A 477 5.74 4.88 16.28
C LEU A 477 6.11 4.21 17.60
N ASN A 478 5.82 4.83 18.74
CA ASN A 478 6.02 4.22 20.05
C ASN A 478 5.14 2.96 20.21
N GLU A 479 3.88 3.03 19.81
CA GLU A 479 2.98 1.88 19.88
C GLU A 479 3.40 0.78 18.90
N PHE A 480 3.83 1.13 17.70
CA PHE A 480 4.43 0.20 16.74
C PHE A 480 5.62 -0.54 17.35
N ASN A 481 6.59 0.18 17.93
CA ASN A 481 7.79 -0.41 18.52
C ASN A 481 7.45 -1.36 19.67
N ARG A 482 6.54 -0.94 20.55
CA ARG A 482 6.07 -1.75 21.68
C ARG A 482 5.46 -3.06 21.19
N VAL A 483 4.51 -2.99 20.25
CA VAL A 483 3.77 -4.15 19.76
C VAL A 483 4.64 -5.06 18.90
N TYR A 484 5.50 -4.50 18.07
CA TYR A 484 6.47 -5.26 17.29
C TYR A 484 7.36 -6.11 18.22
N LEU A 485 7.98 -5.48 19.23
CA LEU A 485 8.84 -6.19 20.19
C LEU A 485 8.08 -7.24 20.99
N GLU A 486 6.86 -6.92 21.46
CA GLU A 486 6.00 -7.89 22.14
C GLU A 486 5.66 -9.09 21.24
N THR A 487 5.42 -8.87 19.96
CA THR A 487 5.08 -9.94 19.00
C THR A 487 6.27 -10.88 18.77
N ILE A 488 7.48 -10.31 18.62
CA ILE A 488 8.71 -11.09 18.49
C ILE A 488 9.00 -11.89 19.78
N GLN A 489 8.82 -11.29 20.95
CA GLN A 489 9.11 -11.92 22.24
C GLN A 489 8.09 -12.99 22.66
N ASN A 490 6.79 -12.78 22.39
CA ASN A 490 5.71 -13.65 22.85
C ASN A 490 5.33 -14.76 21.86
N GLY A 491 6.15 -14.99 20.84
CA GLY A 491 6.01 -16.15 19.98
C GLY A 491 4.71 -16.18 19.16
N SER A 492 4.39 -15.10 18.44
CA SER A 492 3.14 -14.84 17.68
C SER A 492 1.91 -14.41 18.48
N THR A 493 1.93 -14.40 19.82
CA THR A 493 0.75 -13.95 20.58
C THR A 493 0.58 -12.43 20.50
N ILE A 494 -0.43 -11.98 19.77
CA ILE A 494 -0.88 -10.57 19.79
C ILE A 494 -1.81 -10.38 20.96
N LYS A 495 -1.41 -9.55 21.92
CA LYS A 495 -2.34 -9.04 22.94
C LYS A 495 -3.38 -8.19 22.24
N THR A 496 -4.66 -8.46 22.49
CA THR A 496 -5.75 -7.66 21.91
C THR A 496 -5.55 -6.19 22.27
N SER A 497 -5.63 -5.30 21.27
CA SER A 497 -5.71 -3.87 21.57
C SER A 497 -6.96 -3.60 22.41
N GLU A 498 -6.97 -2.47 23.11
CA GLU A 498 -8.23 -1.91 23.58
C GLU A 498 -9.18 -1.79 22.38
N SER A 499 -10.36 -2.42 22.50
CA SER A 499 -11.38 -2.35 21.46
C SER A 499 -12.03 -0.99 21.49
N PHE A 500 -12.30 -0.40 20.33
CA PHE A 500 -13.13 0.80 20.27
C PHE A 500 -14.54 0.49 20.77
N SER A 501 -15.17 1.45 21.43
CA SER A 501 -16.63 1.44 21.52
C SER A 501 -17.22 1.58 20.10
N ASN A 502 -18.48 1.17 19.92
CA ASN A 502 -19.14 1.36 18.62
C ASN A 502 -19.18 2.84 18.21
N GLU A 503 -19.33 3.74 19.18
CA GLU A 503 -19.33 5.20 18.95
C GLU A 503 -17.95 5.70 18.51
N GLN A 504 -16.88 5.26 19.20
CA GLN A 504 -15.49 5.54 18.81
C GLN A 504 -15.19 5.03 17.41
N ASN A 505 -15.61 3.80 17.09
CA ASN A 505 -15.39 3.22 15.77
C ASN A 505 -16.10 4.03 14.67
N ASN A 506 -17.35 4.45 14.91
CA ASN A 506 -18.08 5.29 13.96
C ASN A 506 -17.40 6.65 13.74
N ALA A 507 -16.89 7.26 14.81
CA ALA A 507 -16.13 8.52 14.74
C ALA A 507 -14.80 8.33 13.97
N VAL A 508 -14.03 7.29 14.30
CA VAL A 508 -12.79 6.94 13.59
C VAL A 508 -13.04 6.72 12.09
N GLN A 509 -14.05 5.93 11.74
CA GLN A 509 -14.40 5.69 10.34
C GLN A 509 -14.83 6.97 9.63
N SER A 510 -15.53 7.87 10.32
CA SER A 510 -15.90 9.18 9.76
C SER A 510 -14.67 10.05 9.50
N LEU A 511 -13.70 10.06 10.42
CA LEU A 511 -12.43 10.76 10.26
C LEU A 511 -11.61 10.20 9.09
N ILE A 512 -11.53 8.86 8.95
CA ILE A 512 -10.89 8.20 7.81
C ILE A 512 -11.56 8.61 6.50
N ARG A 513 -12.90 8.62 6.43
CA ARG A 513 -13.61 9.03 5.20
C ARG A 513 -13.29 10.47 4.82
N LEU A 514 -13.27 11.40 5.78
CA LEU A 514 -12.87 12.78 5.54
C LEU A 514 -11.43 12.85 4.99
N ALA A 515 -10.50 12.07 5.56
CA ALA A 515 -9.12 12.02 5.11
C ALA A 515 -9.00 11.50 3.68
N LEU A 516 -9.73 10.43 3.35
CA LEU A 516 -9.75 9.87 2.00
C LEU A 516 -10.38 10.83 0.97
N MET A 517 -11.36 11.66 1.37
CA MET A 517 -11.94 12.66 0.47
C MET A 517 -10.92 13.75 0.12
N LYS A 518 -10.03 14.11 1.05
CA LYS A 518 -8.93 15.05 0.81
C LYS A 518 -7.88 14.50 -0.16
N THR A 519 -7.68 13.19 -0.16
CA THR A 519 -6.68 12.51 -1.01
C THR A 519 -7.31 11.78 -2.20
N MET A 520 -8.55 12.14 -2.55
CA MET A 520 -9.30 11.46 -3.60
C MET A 520 -8.82 11.86 -5.00
N LYS A 521 -8.43 13.12 -5.18
CA LYS A 521 -7.93 13.68 -6.45
C LYS A 521 -6.45 13.38 -6.68
N GLU A 522 -5.77 12.88 -5.67
CA GLU A 522 -4.33 12.69 -5.69
C GLU A 522 -4.00 11.25 -6.10
N ILE A 523 -3.13 11.17 -7.12
CA ILE A 523 -2.35 10.00 -7.56
C ILE A 523 -3.09 9.03 -8.51
N GLY A 524 -2.96 9.31 -9.81
CA GLY A 524 -3.03 8.34 -10.90
C GLY A 524 -1.64 8.05 -11.45
#